data_AF-A0A8X6SQ36-F1
#
_entry.id   AF-A0A8X6SQ36-F1
#
_cell.length_a   1.000
_cell.length_b   1.000
_cell.length_c   1.000
_cell.angle_alpha   90.00
_cell.angle_beta   90.00
_cell.angle_gamma   90.00
#
_symmetry.space_group_name_H-M   'P 1'
#
loop_
_entity.id
_entity.type
_entity.pdbx_description
1 polymer ?
#
loop_
_entity_poly.entity_id
_entity_poly.type
_entity_poly.pdbx_seq_one_letter_code
_entity_poly.pdbx_strand_id
1 'polypeptide(L)'
;MPGKRARRHFSQLSEFERGLIIGMKTAVWSTRRVAGQVDRSDCAVRNCWEQWTREATHARKTGSGATRKTTRREDRRIVRQALVVPTVTHSTIQANAGVAIVPETISRHLAEANLKSKRFFRALSLTPEHRHLRLQWCQPDQYGMSQIGKRLCLVMNPVLFWGQMITVYGCGGALVSVTIPPTLFYVTLPAQLV
;
A
#
# COMPACT_ATOMS: atom_id res chain seq x y z
N MET A 1 15.75 47.76 -18.01
CA MET A 1 15.19 46.39 -17.99
C MET A 1 13.72 46.45 -18.40
N PRO A 2 13.22 45.64 -19.34
CA PRO A 2 11.81 45.68 -19.69
C PRO A 2 10.97 45.18 -18.51
N GLY A 3 10.03 46.01 -18.06
CA GLY A 3 9.15 45.71 -16.92
C GLY A 3 8.36 44.41 -17.14
N LYS A 4 8.26 43.58 -16.10
CA LYS A 4 7.46 42.35 -16.13
C LYS A 4 6.00 42.73 -16.44
N ARG A 5 5.51 42.38 -17.63
CA ARG A 5 4.09 42.56 -17.96
C ARG A 5 3.28 41.67 -17.03
N ALA A 6 2.41 42.29 -16.22
CA ALA A 6 1.45 41.54 -15.42
C ALA A 6 0.58 40.69 -16.35
N ARG A 7 0.61 39.37 -16.15
CA ARG A 7 -0.21 38.46 -16.95
C ARG A 7 -1.67 38.70 -16.55
N ARG A 8 -2.48 39.17 -17.49
CA ARG A 8 -3.93 39.28 -17.28
C ARG A 8 -4.47 37.89 -16.94
N HIS A 9 -5.15 37.77 -15.81
CA HIS A 9 -5.78 36.52 -15.42
C HIS A 9 -7.14 36.44 -16.12
N PHE A 10 -7.26 35.55 -17.11
CA PHE A 10 -8.53 35.31 -17.78
C PHE A 10 -9.25 34.15 -17.09
N SER A 11 -10.50 34.37 -16.68
CA SER A 11 -11.38 33.29 -16.27
C SER A 11 -11.76 32.43 -17.48
N GLN A 12 -11.95 31.14 -17.25
CA GLN A 12 -12.38 30.20 -18.29
C GLN A 12 -13.84 30.48 -18.68
N LEU A 13 -14.17 30.25 -19.95
CA LEU A 13 -15.57 30.27 -20.42
C LEU A 13 -16.36 29.17 -19.73
N SER A 14 -17.43 29.55 -19.05
CA SER A 14 -18.43 28.65 -18.51
C SER A 14 -19.15 27.89 -19.64
N GLU A 15 -19.77 26.77 -19.29
CA GLU A 15 -20.54 25.98 -20.24
C GLU A 15 -21.74 26.76 -20.80
N PHE A 16 -22.39 27.56 -19.95
CA PHE A 16 -23.48 28.44 -20.35
C PHE A 16 -23.02 29.51 -21.36
N GLU A 17 -21.90 30.20 -21.09
CA GLU A 17 -21.34 31.18 -22.04
C GLU A 17 -20.98 30.54 -23.38
N ARG A 18 -20.46 29.30 -23.37
CA ARG A 18 -20.17 28.54 -24.61
C ARG A 18 -21.44 28.24 -25.40
N GLY A 19 -22.51 27.83 -24.71
CA GLY A 19 -23.83 27.62 -25.32
C GLY A 19 -24.40 28.90 -25.93
N LEU A 20 -24.32 30.03 -25.21
CA LEU A 20 -24.72 31.35 -25.71
C LEU A 20 -23.93 31.77 -26.95
N ILE A 21 -22.60 31.58 -26.93
CA ILE A 21 -21.74 31.87 -28.09
C ILE A 21 -22.18 31.05 -29.30
N ILE A 22 -22.41 29.74 -29.12
CA ILE A 22 -22.82 28.86 -30.21
C ILE A 22 -24.19 29.28 -30.75
N GLY A 23 -25.18 29.51 -29.88
CA GLY A 23 -26.53 29.93 -30.29
C GLY A 23 -26.55 31.26 -31.04
N MET A 24 -25.76 32.25 -30.62
CA MET A 24 -25.64 33.51 -31.37
C MET A 24 -24.88 33.33 -32.68
N LYS A 25 -23.86 32.47 -32.71
CA LYS A 25 -23.08 32.21 -33.92
C LYS A 25 -23.87 31.41 -34.96
N THR A 26 -24.76 30.50 -34.56
CA THR A 26 -25.69 29.81 -35.48
C THR A 26 -26.73 30.77 -36.04
N ALA A 27 -27.15 31.78 -35.28
CA ALA A 27 -27.96 32.90 -35.78
C ALA A 27 -27.17 33.89 -36.69
N VAL A 28 -25.94 33.54 -37.09
CA VAL A 28 -25.09 34.32 -38.02
C VAL A 28 -24.69 35.70 -37.47
N TRP A 29 -24.56 35.82 -36.15
CA TRP A 29 -24.07 37.07 -35.55
C TRP A 29 -22.56 37.24 -35.80
N SER A 30 -22.14 38.51 -35.91
CA SER A 30 -20.72 38.87 -36.03
C SER A 30 -19.98 38.56 -34.73
N THR A 31 -18.74 38.09 -34.82
CA THR A 31 -17.91 37.70 -33.67
C THR A 31 -17.76 38.83 -32.66
N ARG A 32 -17.58 40.07 -33.13
CA ARG A 32 -17.47 41.25 -32.27
C ARG A 32 -18.76 41.53 -31.50
N ARG A 33 -19.92 41.38 -32.13
CA ARG A 33 -21.22 41.58 -31.47
C ARG A 33 -21.45 40.51 -30.40
N VAL A 34 -21.11 39.25 -30.70
CA VAL A 34 -21.19 38.15 -29.72
C VAL A 34 -20.23 38.38 -28.55
N ALA A 35 -19.00 38.82 -28.82
CA ALA A 35 -18.01 39.14 -27.80
C ALA A 35 -18.49 40.25 -26.84
N GLY A 36 -19.10 41.30 -27.37
CA GLY A 36 -19.72 42.35 -26.56
C GLY A 36 -20.90 41.85 -25.73
N GLN A 37 -21.71 40.94 -26.25
CA GLN A 37 -22.87 40.37 -25.53
C GLN A 37 -22.46 39.44 -24.39
N VAL A 38 -21.38 38.67 -24.57
CA VAL A 38 -20.88 37.70 -23.56
C VAL A 38 -19.84 38.34 -22.62
N ASP A 39 -19.44 39.59 -22.89
CA ASP A 39 -18.34 40.29 -22.21
C ASP A 39 -17.01 39.51 -22.20
N ARG A 40 -16.66 38.98 -23.38
CA ARG A 40 -15.44 38.17 -23.59
C ARG A 40 -14.65 38.68 -24.78
N SER A 41 -13.40 38.25 -24.89
CA SER A 41 -12.57 38.66 -26.03
C SER A 41 -13.04 38.02 -27.35
N ASP A 42 -12.90 38.75 -28.45
CA ASP A 42 -13.17 38.24 -29.81
C ASP A 42 -12.45 36.91 -30.09
N CYS A 43 -11.24 36.74 -29.55
CA CYS A 43 -10.45 35.53 -29.68
C CYS A 43 -11.08 34.33 -28.94
N ALA A 44 -11.63 34.54 -27.75
CA ALA A 44 -12.31 33.49 -27.00
C ALA A 44 -13.55 32.99 -27.73
N VAL A 45 -14.35 33.92 -28.30
CA VAL A 45 -15.53 33.60 -29.11
C VAL A 45 -15.13 32.82 -30.36
N ARG A 46 -14.10 33.28 -31.08
CA ARG A 46 -13.59 32.59 -32.27
C ARG A 46 -13.12 31.18 -31.96
N ASN A 47 -12.26 31.01 -30.95
CA ASN A 47 -11.75 29.69 -30.57
C ASN A 47 -12.86 28.74 -30.13
N CYS A 48 -13.87 29.24 -29.43
CA CYS A 48 -15.04 28.45 -29.04
C CYS A 48 -15.84 27.96 -30.26
N TRP A 49 -16.08 28.86 -31.22
CA TRP A 49 -16.78 28.53 -32.46
C TRP A 49 -15.99 27.54 -33.35
N GLU A 50 -14.68 27.74 -33.49
CA GLU A 50 -13.80 26.82 -34.20
C GLU A 50 -13.71 25.45 -33.53
N GLN A 51 -13.70 25.40 -32.20
CA GLN A 51 -13.76 24.14 -31.46
C GLN A 51 -15.08 23.41 -31.75
N TRP A 52 -16.22 24.11 -31.65
CA TRP A 52 -17.53 23.53 -31.89
C TRP A 52 -17.71 23.06 -33.34
N THR A 53 -17.28 23.84 -34.33
CA THR A 53 -17.35 23.44 -35.75
C THR A 53 -16.51 22.22 -36.07
N ARG A 54 -15.38 22.02 -35.37
CA ARG A 54 -14.51 20.84 -35.56
C ARG A 54 -15.03 19.59 -34.84
N GLU A 55 -15.55 19.75 -33.63
CA GLU A 55 -15.80 18.63 -32.70
C GLU A 55 -17.29 18.39 -32.43
N ALA A 56 -18.18 19.24 -32.96
CA ALA A 56 -19.63 19.30 -32.66
C ALA A 56 -19.97 19.36 -31.16
N THR A 57 -18.97 19.67 -30.32
CA THR A 57 -19.04 19.56 -28.87
C THR A 57 -18.63 20.90 -28.26
N HIS A 58 -19.45 21.40 -27.34
CA HIS A 58 -19.18 22.65 -26.62
C HIS A 58 -18.52 22.41 -25.26
N ALA A 59 -18.56 21.16 -24.78
CA ALA A 59 -17.88 20.73 -23.57
C ALA A 59 -16.36 20.91 -23.70
N ARG A 60 -15.73 21.27 -22.59
CA ARG A 60 -14.27 21.38 -22.52
C ARG A 60 -13.67 19.98 -22.42
N LYS A 61 -12.63 19.72 -23.20
CA LYS A 61 -11.78 18.55 -23.01
C LYS A 61 -11.00 18.65 -21.70
N THR A 62 -11.12 17.62 -20.86
CA THR A 62 -10.25 17.46 -19.70
C THR A 62 -8.81 17.39 -20.17
N GLY A 63 -7.94 18.23 -19.59
CA GLY A 63 -6.52 18.20 -19.92
C GLY A 63 -5.91 16.86 -19.51
N SER A 64 -4.90 16.41 -20.25
CA SER A 64 -4.15 15.17 -19.95
C SER A 64 -3.39 15.20 -18.62
N GLY A 65 -3.31 16.37 -17.97
CA GLY A 65 -2.52 16.58 -16.77
C GLY A 65 -1.02 16.55 -17.04
N ALA A 66 -0.24 16.66 -15.96
CA ALA A 66 1.21 16.49 -16.02
C ALA A 66 1.55 15.01 -16.22
N THR A 67 2.54 14.74 -17.07
CA THR A 67 3.05 13.38 -17.29
C THR A 67 3.63 12.81 -16.00
N ARG A 68 3.41 11.51 -15.77
CA ARG A 68 3.99 10.78 -14.65
C ARG A 68 5.51 10.74 -14.78
N LYS A 69 6.22 10.84 -13.65
CA LYS A 69 7.68 10.66 -13.60
C LYS A 69 8.10 9.21 -13.81
N THR A 70 7.24 8.27 -13.41
CA THR A 70 7.50 6.84 -13.53
C THR A 70 6.94 6.28 -14.83
N THR A 71 7.64 5.29 -15.38
CA THR A 71 7.14 4.53 -16.53
C THR A 71 6.26 3.37 -16.08
N ARG A 72 5.38 2.88 -16.97
CA ARG A 72 4.55 1.69 -16.72
C ARG A 72 5.38 0.43 -16.39
N ARG A 73 6.66 0.39 -16.75
CA ARG A 73 7.57 -0.72 -16.40
C ARG A 73 8.02 -0.60 -14.94
N GLU A 74 8.38 0.59 -14.50
CA GLU A 74 8.74 0.86 -13.10
C GLU A 74 7.56 0.62 -12.15
N ASP A 75 6.37 1.12 -12.49
CA ASP A 75 5.16 0.92 -11.69
C ASP A 75 4.89 -0.58 -11.46
N ARG A 76 5.04 -1.40 -12.51
CA ARG A 76 4.91 -2.85 -12.41
C ARG A 76 5.99 -3.49 -11.54
N ARG A 77 7.23 -2.98 -11.57
CA ARG A 77 8.32 -3.47 -10.71
C ARG A 77 8.02 -3.16 -9.25
N ILE A 78 7.57 -1.94 -8.94
CA ILE A 78 7.16 -1.52 -7.59
C ILE A 78 6.07 -2.44 -7.05
N VAL A 79 5.00 -2.63 -7.82
CA VAL A 79 3.87 -3.50 -7.41
C VAL A 79 4.32 -4.95 -7.24
N ARG A 80 5.11 -5.48 -8.19
CA ARG A 80 5.64 -6.84 -8.11
C ARG A 80 6.46 -7.07 -6.85
N GLN A 81 7.31 -6.12 -6.48
CA GLN A 81 8.17 -6.27 -5.30
C GLN A 81 7.35 -6.35 -4.00
N ALA A 82 6.30 -5.54 -3.89
CA ALA A 82 5.37 -5.59 -2.75
C ALA A 82 4.52 -6.87 -2.72
N LEU A 83 4.22 -7.45 -3.89
CA LEU A 83 3.51 -8.74 -3.99
C LEU A 83 4.39 -9.92 -3.61
N VAL A 84 5.66 -9.93 -4.03
CA VAL A 84 6.61 -11.02 -3.72
C VAL A 84 6.99 -11.00 -2.25
N VAL A 85 7.23 -9.82 -1.66
CA VAL A 85 7.59 -9.67 -0.25
C VAL A 85 6.67 -8.65 0.43
N PRO A 86 5.58 -9.09 1.10
CA PRO A 86 4.59 -8.19 1.71
C PRO A 86 5.13 -7.29 2.84
N THR A 87 6.31 -7.60 3.39
CA THR A 87 6.97 -6.85 4.48
C THR A 87 8.02 -5.86 3.98
N VAL A 88 8.18 -5.72 2.67
CA VAL A 88 9.18 -4.85 2.05
C VAL A 88 8.92 -3.38 2.41
N THR A 89 9.98 -2.64 2.73
CA THR A 89 9.89 -1.20 3.06
C THR A 89 9.92 -0.34 1.81
N HIS A 90 9.43 0.89 1.89
CA HIS A 90 9.51 1.82 0.75
C HIS A 90 10.95 2.11 0.32
N SER A 91 11.91 2.17 1.26
CA SER A 91 13.32 2.40 0.95
C SER A 91 13.95 1.26 0.13
N THR A 92 13.60 0.02 0.45
CA THR A 92 14.08 -1.15 -0.30
C THR A 92 13.42 -1.29 -1.67
N ILE A 93 12.15 -0.87 -1.81
CA ILE A 93 11.52 -0.72 -3.13
C ILE A 93 12.23 0.36 -3.94
N GLN A 94 12.52 1.51 -3.35
CA GLN A 94 13.18 2.63 -4.02
C GLN A 94 14.56 2.25 -4.54
N ALA A 95 15.37 1.55 -3.73
CA ALA A 95 16.69 1.07 -4.13
C ALA A 95 16.62 0.13 -5.36
N ASN A 96 15.59 -0.74 -5.42
CA ASN A 96 15.43 -1.73 -6.47
C ASN A 96 14.73 -1.19 -7.74
N ALA A 97 13.97 -0.10 -7.60
CA ALA A 97 13.29 0.54 -8.73
C ALA A 97 14.28 1.20 -9.71
N GLY A 98 15.47 1.60 -9.25
CA GLY A 98 16.51 2.22 -10.08
C GLY A 98 16.17 3.64 -10.54
N VAL A 99 15.11 4.25 -9.98
CA VAL A 99 14.66 5.61 -10.28
C VAL A 99 14.56 6.38 -8.97
N ALA A 100 14.97 7.65 -9.00
CA ALA A 100 14.85 8.56 -7.85
C ALA A 100 13.37 8.92 -7.59
N ILE A 101 12.67 8.02 -6.90
CA ILE A 101 11.26 8.14 -6.56
C ILE A 101 11.11 8.49 -5.08
N VAL A 102 10.27 9.47 -4.76
CA VAL A 102 9.94 9.82 -3.37
C VAL A 102 9.02 8.74 -2.78
N PRO A 103 9.16 8.34 -1.50
CA PRO A 103 8.33 7.30 -0.86
C PRO A 103 6.82 7.48 -1.04
N GLU A 104 6.34 8.74 -1.08
CA GLU A 104 4.93 9.08 -1.32
C GLU A 104 4.40 8.56 -2.65
N THR A 105 5.27 8.53 -3.66
CA THR A 105 4.93 8.03 -4.99
C THR A 105 4.82 6.52 -4.98
N ILE A 106 5.70 5.82 -4.26
CA ILE A 106 5.59 4.37 -4.02
C ILE A 106 4.27 4.05 -3.32
N SER A 107 3.94 4.77 -2.24
CA SER A 107 2.67 4.63 -1.52
C SER A 107 1.46 4.78 -2.45
N ARG A 108 1.48 5.82 -3.30
CA ARG A 108 0.43 6.06 -4.31
C ARG A 108 0.31 4.89 -5.29
N HIS A 109 1.42 4.37 -5.81
CA HIS A 109 1.40 3.24 -6.75
C HIS A 109 0.88 1.95 -6.11
N LEU A 110 1.23 1.69 -4.84
CA LEU A 110 0.70 0.58 -4.09
C LEU A 110 -0.81 0.75 -3.85
N ALA A 111 -1.26 1.95 -3.50
CA ALA A 111 -2.67 2.26 -3.34
C ALA A 111 -3.47 2.15 -4.65
N GLU A 112 -2.93 2.63 -5.78
CA GLU A 112 -3.52 2.44 -7.12
C GLU A 112 -3.68 0.94 -7.46
N ALA A 113 -2.76 0.10 -7.00
CA ALA A 113 -2.82 -1.35 -7.14
C ALA A 113 -3.67 -2.06 -6.06
N ASN A 114 -4.40 -1.31 -5.23
CA ASN A 114 -5.17 -1.82 -4.09
C ASN A 114 -4.35 -2.59 -3.03
N LEU A 115 -3.03 -2.36 -2.99
CA LEU A 115 -2.15 -2.91 -1.96
C LEU A 115 -2.13 -1.97 -0.76
N LYS A 116 -2.66 -2.47 0.36
CA LYS A 116 -2.65 -1.77 1.65
C LYS A 116 -1.82 -2.56 2.65
N SER A 117 -1.03 -1.85 3.44
CA SER A 117 -0.34 -2.48 4.57
C SER A 117 -1.38 -3.03 5.55
N LYS A 118 -1.36 -4.34 5.78
CA LYS A 118 -2.15 -4.95 6.86
C LYS A 118 -1.38 -4.77 8.17
N ARG A 119 -1.93 -4.00 9.10
CA ARG A 119 -1.41 -3.95 10.47
C ARG A 119 -1.90 -5.21 11.18
N PHE A 120 -1.00 -6.15 11.46
CA PHE A 120 -1.32 -7.25 12.37
C PHE A 120 -1.78 -6.69 13.71
N PHE A 121 -2.89 -7.21 14.22
CA PHE A 121 -3.40 -6.86 15.54
C PHE A 121 -2.29 -7.16 16.56
N ARG A 122 -1.76 -6.12 17.23
CA ARG A 122 -0.44 -6.20 17.86
C ARG A 122 -0.38 -7.09 19.11
N ALA A 123 -1.51 -7.52 19.67
CA ALA A 123 -1.59 -8.60 20.64
C ALA A 123 -3.06 -8.84 20.96
N LEU A 124 -3.48 -10.10 21.06
CA LEU A 124 -4.70 -10.43 21.78
C LEU A 124 -4.47 -10.06 23.26
N SER A 125 -5.40 -9.31 23.86
CA SER A 125 -5.36 -9.06 25.30
C SER A 125 -5.38 -10.41 26.03
N LEU A 126 -4.36 -10.67 26.84
CA LEU A 126 -4.35 -11.85 27.71
C LEU A 126 -5.62 -11.85 28.56
N THR A 127 -6.33 -12.97 28.56
CA THR A 127 -7.46 -13.18 29.48
C THR A 127 -6.93 -13.10 30.92
N PRO A 128 -7.76 -12.69 31.90
CA PRO A 128 -7.37 -12.59 33.30
C PRO A 128 -6.76 -13.90 33.84
N GLU A 129 -7.30 -15.05 33.41
CA GLU A 129 -6.81 -16.39 33.76
C GLU A 129 -5.39 -16.65 33.23
N HIS A 130 -5.12 -16.37 31.95
CA HIS A 130 -3.77 -16.50 31.38
C HIS A 130 -2.77 -15.55 32.02
N ARG A 131 -3.21 -14.36 32.44
CA ARG A 131 -2.37 -13.42 33.20
C ARG A 131 -2.04 -13.99 34.58
N HIS A 132 -3.03 -14.55 35.27
CA HIS A 132 -2.84 -15.15 36.58
C HIS A 132 -1.86 -16.34 36.53
N LEU A 133 -2.05 -17.27 35.59
CA LEU A 133 -1.15 -18.41 35.41
C LEU A 133 0.29 -17.98 35.09
N ARG A 134 0.50 -16.95 34.27
CA ARG A 134 1.85 -16.41 34.03
C ARG A 134 2.47 -15.79 35.28
N LEU A 135 1.68 -15.08 36.09
CA LEU A 135 2.18 -14.46 37.31
C LEU A 135 2.48 -15.50 38.38
N GLN A 136 1.63 -16.51 38.53
CA GLN A 136 1.83 -17.65 39.42
C GLN A 136 3.08 -18.46 39.01
N TRP A 137 3.31 -18.64 37.72
CA TRP A 137 4.53 -19.26 37.20
C TRP A 137 5.81 -18.48 37.53
N CYS A 138 5.73 -17.15 37.58
CA CYS A 138 6.84 -16.27 37.97
C CYS A 138 7.04 -16.19 39.49
N GLN A 139 6.11 -16.70 40.32
CA GLN A 139 6.26 -16.67 41.76
C GLN A 139 7.35 -17.66 42.21
N PRO A 140 8.27 -17.28 43.10
CA PRO A 140 9.48 -18.07 43.34
C PRO A 140 9.26 -19.38 44.11
N ASP A 141 8.04 -19.66 44.58
CA ASP A 141 7.89 -20.48 45.80
C ASP A 141 7.07 -21.77 45.63
N GLN A 142 6.53 -22.06 44.44
CA GLN A 142 5.56 -23.17 44.31
C GLN A 142 6.11 -24.49 43.70
N TYR A 143 7.28 -24.47 43.04
CA TYR A 143 7.79 -25.66 42.32
C TYR A 143 9.26 -26.02 42.60
N GLY A 144 9.91 -25.43 43.61
CA GLY A 144 11.26 -25.83 44.04
C GLY A 144 12.35 -25.75 42.96
N MET A 145 12.20 -24.89 41.95
CA MET A 145 13.18 -24.74 40.86
C MET A 145 14.33 -23.81 41.26
N SER A 146 15.56 -24.27 41.09
CA SER A 146 16.77 -23.46 41.31
C SER A 146 16.85 -22.29 40.32
N GLN A 147 17.50 -21.20 40.72
CA GLN A 147 17.62 -19.94 39.96
C GLN A 147 18.22 -20.12 38.55
N ILE A 148 18.90 -21.25 38.27
CA ILE A 148 19.50 -21.60 36.98
C ILE A 148 18.41 -21.87 35.92
N GLY A 149 17.30 -22.51 36.29
CA GLY A 149 16.19 -22.78 35.36
C GLY A 149 15.44 -21.52 34.90
N LYS A 150 15.41 -20.48 35.74
CA LYS A 150 14.69 -19.23 35.46
C LYS A 150 15.38 -18.36 34.40
N ARG A 151 16.71 -18.50 34.26
CA ARG A 151 17.51 -17.75 33.29
C ARG A 151 17.46 -18.35 31.87
N LEU A 152 17.28 -19.67 31.76
CA LEU A 152 17.14 -20.37 30.46
C LEU A 152 15.76 -20.15 29.82
N CYS A 153 14.68 -20.10 30.63
CA CYS A 153 13.31 -19.98 30.11
C CYS A 153 12.94 -18.61 29.54
N LEU A 154 13.61 -17.52 29.96
CA LEU A 154 13.39 -16.19 29.38
C LEU A 154 13.84 -16.08 27.91
N VAL A 155 14.60 -17.07 27.42
CA VAL A 155 15.09 -17.15 26.04
C VAL A 155 14.23 -18.08 25.18
N MET A 156 13.32 -18.88 25.77
CA MET A 156 12.66 -19.98 25.06
C MET A 156 11.19 -19.71 24.70
N ASN A 157 10.94 -19.82 23.41
CA ASN A 157 9.65 -19.69 22.72
C ASN A 157 8.73 -20.89 23.06
N PRO A 158 7.46 -20.69 23.47
CA PRO A 158 6.58 -21.75 23.98
C PRO A 158 6.14 -22.82 22.96
N VAL A 159 6.53 -22.74 21.69
CA VAL A 159 6.09 -23.68 20.65
C VAL A 159 6.77 -25.07 20.75
N LEU A 160 7.84 -25.22 21.54
CA LEU A 160 8.63 -26.45 21.61
C LEU A 160 8.37 -27.35 22.83
N PHE A 161 7.57 -26.92 23.81
CA PHE A 161 7.53 -27.60 25.12
C PHE A 161 6.58 -28.81 25.23
N TRP A 162 5.71 -29.05 24.25
CA TRP A 162 4.76 -30.17 24.32
C TRP A 162 5.34 -31.54 23.90
N GLY A 163 6.58 -31.60 23.43
CA GLY A 163 7.16 -32.82 22.85
C GLY A 163 8.00 -33.72 23.77
N GLN A 164 8.31 -33.34 25.01
CA GLN A 164 9.34 -34.03 25.80
C GLN A 164 9.00 -34.32 27.27
N MET A 165 7.76 -34.08 27.71
CA MET A 165 7.30 -34.54 29.03
C MET A 165 6.92 -36.03 29.00
N ILE A 166 7.83 -36.91 28.58
CA ILE A 166 7.73 -38.35 28.80
C ILE A 166 8.82 -38.75 29.81
N THR A 167 8.33 -38.95 31.04
CA THR A 167 8.81 -39.87 32.08
C THR A 167 10.26 -39.73 32.56
N VAL A 168 10.44 -39.05 33.69
CA VAL A 168 11.34 -39.55 34.75
C VAL A 168 10.71 -39.25 36.12
N TYR A 169 9.81 -40.14 36.56
CA TYR A 169 9.66 -40.42 37.98
C TYR A 169 10.44 -41.70 38.25
N GLY A 170 11.49 -41.60 39.06
CA GLY A 170 12.34 -42.73 39.43
C GLY A 170 12.99 -42.48 40.78
N CYS A 171 12.32 -42.91 41.85
CA CYS A 171 12.92 -43.19 43.15
C CYS A 171 13.94 -44.32 43.01
N GLY A 172 15.07 -44.22 43.71
CA GLY A 172 16.02 -45.32 43.92
C GLY A 172 17.11 -45.43 42.86
N GLY A 173 18.37 -45.46 43.30
CA GLY A 173 19.53 -45.29 42.44
C GLY A 173 19.79 -46.43 41.46
N ALA A 174 19.87 -46.09 40.18
CA ALA A 174 20.76 -46.66 39.16
C ALA A 174 20.60 -45.83 37.88
N LEU A 175 21.67 -45.17 37.43
CA LEU A 175 21.68 -44.45 36.15
C LEU A 175 21.87 -45.45 35.01
N VAL A 176 20.84 -45.65 34.19
CA VAL A 176 20.99 -46.29 32.88
C VAL A 176 20.54 -45.29 31.82
N SER A 177 21.49 -44.76 31.07
CA SER A 177 21.22 -43.93 29.89
C SER A 177 21.02 -44.83 28.67
N VAL A 178 19.84 -44.78 28.05
CA VAL A 178 19.64 -45.34 26.70
C VAL A 178 19.41 -44.18 25.74
N THR A 179 20.37 -43.99 24.84
CA THR A 179 20.32 -42.99 23.75
C THR A 179 19.74 -43.68 22.51
N ILE A 180 18.56 -43.24 22.05
CA ILE A 180 18.02 -43.68 20.75
C ILE A 180 18.32 -42.56 19.73
N PRO A 181 19.03 -42.83 18.62
CA PRO A 181 19.41 -41.82 17.64
C PRO A 181 18.27 -41.49 16.65
N PRO A 182 18.32 -40.33 15.98
CA PRO A 182 17.23 -39.78 15.20
C PRO A 182 17.39 -40.14 13.71
N THR A 183 16.54 -41.00 13.17
CA THR A 183 16.31 -41.07 11.71
C THR A 183 14.89 -41.57 11.44
N LEU A 184 14.31 -41.13 10.31
CA LEU A 184 13.01 -41.49 9.74
C LEU A 184 11.85 -40.50 10.01
N PHE A 185 12.02 -39.26 9.53
CA PHE A 185 10.92 -38.51 8.89
C PHE A 185 11.32 -38.19 7.44
N TYR A 186 11.25 -39.20 6.58
CA TYR A 186 11.03 -39.01 5.15
C TYR A 186 9.76 -39.77 4.79
N VAL A 187 8.70 -39.01 4.49
CA VAL A 187 7.44 -39.53 3.95
C VAL A 187 7.65 -39.78 2.46
N THR A 188 7.63 -41.04 2.05
CA THR A 188 7.40 -41.43 0.64
C THR A 188 5.92 -41.73 0.45
N LEU A 189 5.23 -40.84 -0.27
CA LEU A 189 3.98 -41.12 -0.98
C LEU A 189 4.17 -42.30 -1.95
N PRO A 190 3.24 -43.27 -2.04
CA PRO A 190 3.04 -44.01 -3.26
C PRO A 190 1.85 -43.45 -4.05
N ALA A 191 2.15 -43.15 -5.30
CA ALA A 191 1.18 -43.04 -6.39
C ALA A 191 0.80 -44.44 -6.92
N GLN A 192 -0.27 -44.45 -7.73
CA GLN A 192 -0.80 -45.49 -8.65
C GLN A 192 -2.02 -46.27 -8.12
N LEU A 193 -3.23 -46.03 -8.65
CA LEU A 193 -3.80 -46.49 -9.94
C LEU A 193 -3.92 -48.02 -10.02
N VAL A 194 -5.12 -48.54 -9.72
CA VAL A 194 -5.98 -49.37 -10.60
C VAL A 194 -7.43 -49.00 -10.28
#